data_AF-A0A9E3A038-F1
#
_entry.id   AF-A0A9E3A038-F1
#
_cell.length_a   1.000
_cell.length_b   1.000
_cell.length_c   1.000
_cell.angle_alpha   90.00
_cell.angle_beta   90.00
_cell.angle_gamma   90.00
#
_symmetry.space_group_name_H-M   'P 1'
#
loop_
_entity.id
_entity.type
_entity.pdbx_description
1 polymer ?
#
loop_
_entity_poly.entity_id
_entity_poly.type
_entity_poly.pdbx_seq_one_letter_code
_entity_poly.pdbx_strand_id
1 'polypeptide(L)'
;MGGNADNPARQFAAAWQAAAAAMGEWRRQVAAATNEALDKLDPAIRAAVEAARTAVTGDWRACHCPCGTAHPDDTGVCDGRAVLTRRVRERELPLCAPCAVAQGVAEMPH
;
A
#
# COMPACT_ATOMS: atom_id res chain seq x y z
N MET A 1 14.24 -34.23 -47.52
CA MET A 1 13.99 -33.00 -46.76
C MET A 1 12.74 -33.20 -45.90
N GLY A 2 12.90 -33.40 -44.60
CA GLY A 2 11.78 -33.55 -43.65
C GLY A 2 11.95 -32.51 -42.55
N GLY A 3 11.34 -31.35 -42.73
CA GLY A 3 11.58 -30.15 -41.94
C GLY A 3 10.82 -30.17 -40.61
N ASN A 4 11.56 -29.99 -39.51
CA ASN A 4 11.40 -28.95 -38.48
C ASN A 4 9.99 -28.48 -38.04
N ALA A 5 8.95 -29.30 -38.17
CA ALA A 5 7.56 -28.91 -37.90
C ALA A 5 7.08 -29.18 -36.45
N ASP A 6 7.74 -30.07 -35.69
CA ASP A 6 7.25 -30.52 -34.38
C ASP A 6 8.31 -30.42 -33.28
N ASN A 7 8.79 -29.21 -32.98
CA ASN A 7 9.61 -29.01 -31.78
C ASN A 7 8.70 -28.65 -30.57
N PRO A 8 8.47 -29.59 -29.62
CA PRO A 8 7.58 -29.35 -28.47
C PRO A 8 8.03 -28.18 -27.60
N ALA A 9 9.33 -27.84 -27.58
CA ALA A 9 9.82 -26.66 -26.87
C ALA A 9 9.29 -25.35 -27.47
N ARG A 10 9.10 -25.29 -28.80
CA ARG A 10 8.51 -24.11 -29.47
C ARG A 10 7.02 -23.98 -29.20
N GLN A 11 6.30 -25.10 -29.15
CA GLN A 11 4.87 -25.11 -28.80
C GLN A 11 4.65 -24.67 -27.35
N PHE A 12 5.49 -25.15 -26.42
CA PHE A 12 5.45 -24.71 -25.02
C PHE A 12 5.75 -23.21 -24.88
N ALA A 13 6.79 -22.70 -25.56
CA ALA A 13 7.12 -21.28 -25.52
C ALA A 13 5.98 -20.41 -26.07
N ALA A 14 5.32 -20.84 -27.16
CA ALA A 14 4.17 -20.15 -27.72
C ALA A 14 2.97 -20.17 -26.77
N ALA A 15 2.67 -21.31 -26.14
CA ALA A 15 1.62 -21.44 -25.14
C ALA A 15 1.89 -20.55 -23.91
N TRP A 16 3.15 -20.47 -23.47
CA TRP A 16 3.57 -19.63 -22.36
C TRP A 16 3.43 -18.13 -22.68
N GLN A 17 3.79 -17.72 -23.90
CA GLN A 17 3.59 -16.35 -24.36
C GLN A 17 2.11 -15.98 -24.45
N ALA A 18 1.27 -16.89 -24.95
CA ALA A 18 -0.17 -16.70 -24.99
C ALA A 18 -0.78 -16.57 -23.59
N ALA A 19 -0.35 -17.41 -22.64
CA ALA A 19 -0.77 -17.34 -21.25
C ALA A 19 -0.32 -16.03 -20.57
N ALA A 20 0.92 -15.60 -20.81
CA ALA A 20 1.44 -14.34 -20.29
C ALA A 20 0.68 -13.13 -20.86
N ALA A 21 0.34 -13.15 -22.15
CA ALA A 21 -0.47 -12.12 -22.80
C ALA A 21 -1.89 -12.06 -22.23
N ALA A 22 -2.55 -13.22 -22.07
CA ALA A 22 -3.88 -13.32 -21.47
C ALA A 22 -3.89 -12.83 -20.01
N MET A 23 -2.87 -13.19 -19.21
CA MET A 23 -2.71 -12.68 -17.85
C MET A 23 -2.38 -11.18 -17.81
N GLY A 24 -1.67 -10.65 -18.80
CA GLY A 24 -1.42 -9.21 -18.94
C GLY A 24 -2.71 -8.44 -19.22
N GLU A 25 -3.52 -8.95 -20.14
CA GLU A 25 -4.82 -8.36 -20.51
C GLU A 25 -5.82 -8.44 -19.35
N TRP A 26 -5.94 -9.60 -18.70
CA TRP A 26 -6.78 -9.77 -17.52
C TRP A 26 -6.39 -8.80 -16.39
N ARG A 27 -5.09 -8.64 -16.12
CA ARG A 27 -4.61 -7.67 -15.11
C ARG A 27 -5.00 -6.24 -15.46
N ARG A 28 -4.91 -5.83 -16.73
CA ARG A 28 -5.34 -4.50 -17.18
C ARG A 28 -6.82 -4.28 -16.96
N GLN A 29 -7.66 -5.23 -17.36
CA GLN A 29 -9.11 -5.14 -17.22
C GLN A 29 -9.54 -5.08 -15.75
N VAL A 30 -8.96 -5.94 -14.91
CA VAL A 30 -9.22 -5.92 -13.46
C VAL A 30 -8.76 -4.62 -12.83
N ALA A 31 -7.58 -4.10 -13.21
CA ALA A 31 -7.10 -2.82 -12.68
C ALA A 31 -7.99 -1.65 -13.10
N ALA A 32 -8.45 -1.61 -14.35
CA ALA A 32 -9.37 -0.58 -14.84
C ALA A 32 -10.72 -0.64 -14.12
N ALA A 33 -11.33 -1.82 -14.01
CA ALA A 33 -12.59 -2.02 -13.30
C ALA A 33 -12.47 -1.67 -11.80
N THR A 34 -11.33 -2.02 -11.19
CA THR A 34 -11.06 -1.69 -9.78
C THR A 34 -10.90 -0.19 -9.58
N ASN A 35 -10.15 0.51 -10.45
CA ASN A 35 -9.98 1.96 -10.37
C ASN A 35 -11.31 2.70 -10.57
N GLU A 36 -12.14 2.28 -11.53
CA GLU A 36 -13.45 2.87 -11.73
C GLU A 36 -14.38 2.67 -10.51
N ALA A 37 -14.29 1.50 -9.85
CA ALA A 37 -15.01 1.24 -8.62
C ALA A 37 -14.52 2.13 -7.47
N LEU A 38 -13.19 2.29 -7.32
CA LEU A 38 -12.57 3.16 -6.30
C LEU A 38 -12.99 4.63 -6.44
N ASP A 39 -13.15 5.11 -7.68
CA ASP A 39 -13.61 6.48 -7.95
C ASP A 39 -15.06 6.71 -7.51
N LYS A 40 -15.88 5.65 -7.48
CA LYS A 40 -17.29 5.67 -7.03
C LYS A 40 -17.45 5.41 -5.53
N LEU A 41 -16.37 5.09 -4.81
CA LEU A 41 -16.44 4.87 -3.36
C LEU A 41 -16.62 6.19 -2.61
N ASP A 42 -17.45 6.13 -1.57
CA ASP A 42 -17.46 7.12 -0.50
C ASP A 42 -16.02 7.31 0.05
N PRO A 43 -15.60 8.55 0.37
CA PRO A 43 -14.27 8.84 0.88
C PRO A 43 -13.83 7.93 2.05
N ALA A 44 -14.74 7.52 2.94
CA ALA A 44 -14.42 6.64 4.05
C ALA A 44 -14.09 5.21 3.59
N ILE A 45 -14.79 4.69 2.58
CA ILE A 45 -14.54 3.35 2.04
C ILE A 45 -13.24 3.34 1.22
N ARG A 46 -12.97 4.42 0.46
CA ARG A 46 -11.70 4.59 -0.25
C ARG A 46 -10.51 4.55 0.70
N ALA A 47 -10.58 5.28 1.81
CA ALA A 47 -9.54 5.29 2.83
C ALA A 47 -9.33 3.90 3.46
N ALA A 48 -10.41 3.15 3.72
CA ALA A 48 -10.33 1.79 4.25
C ALA A 48 -9.66 0.82 3.26
N VAL A 49 -9.97 0.91 1.96
CA VAL A 49 -9.36 0.06 0.92
C VAL A 49 -7.89 0.40 0.72
N GLU A 50 -7.52 1.68 0.74
CA GLU A 50 -6.11 2.09 0.67
C GLU A 50 -5.34 1.62 1.90
N ALA A 51 -5.90 1.75 3.11
CA ALA A 51 -5.30 1.21 4.33
C ALA A 51 -5.11 -0.31 4.25
N ALA A 52 -6.10 -1.06 3.76
CA ALA A 52 -6.00 -2.49 3.55
C ALA A 52 -4.95 -2.87 2.48
N ARG A 53 -4.81 -2.06 1.42
CA ARG A 53 -3.80 -2.27 0.39
C ARG A 53 -2.39 -2.07 0.93
N THR A 54 -2.16 -0.95 1.62
CA THR A 54 -0.91 -0.66 2.34
C THR A 54 -0.58 -1.77 3.33
N ALA A 55 -1.63 -2.35 3.96
CA ALA A 55 -1.47 -3.46 4.88
C ALA A 55 -0.93 -4.74 4.23
N VAL A 56 -1.47 -5.08 3.06
CA VAL A 56 -1.10 -6.28 2.30
C VAL A 56 0.25 -6.12 1.60
N THR A 57 0.60 -4.91 1.14
CA THR A 57 1.88 -4.66 0.45
C THR A 57 3.06 -4.48 1.41
N GLY A 58 2.82 -4.48 2.73
CA GLY A 58 3.87 -4.32 3.73
C GLY A 58 4.43 -2.90 3.80
N ASP A 59 3.73 -1.92 3.22
CA ASP A 59 4.14 -0.52 3.16
C ASP A 59 3.86 0.24 4.48
N TRP A 60 3.49 -0.50 5.53
CA TRP A 60 3.36 -0.04 6.92
C TRP A 60 4.60 0.68 7.46
N ARG A 61 5.76 0.47 6.82
CA ARG A 61 7.05 1.04 7.24
C ARG A 61 7.27 2.47 6.75
N ALA A 62 6.45 2.99 5.83
CA ALA A 62 6.59 4.34 5.31
C ALA A 62 6.01 5.39 6.26
N CYS A 63 6.27 5.26 7.56
CA CYS A 63 5.83 6.27 8.51
C CYS A 63 6.66 7.54 8.34
N HIS A 64 6.00 8.65 8.03
CA HIS A 64 6.66 9.95 7.80
C HIS A 64 6.93 10.72 9.11
N CYS A 65 6.59 10.13 10.27
CA CYS A 65 6.92 10.67 11.59
C CYS A 65 8.05 9.86 12.27
N PRO A 66 8.75 10.44 13.27
CA PRO A 66 9.80 9.76 14.04
C PRO A 66 9.34 8.50 14.79
N CYS A 67 8.02 8.26 14.80
CA CYS A 67 7.36 7.13 15.43
C CYS A 67 7.93 5.79 14.97
N GLY A 68 8.23 5.63 13.67
CA GLY A 68 8.80 4.39 13.13
C GLY A 68 10.21 4.08 13.63
N THR A 69 10.98 5.11 14.03
CA THR A 69 12.28 4.93 14.69
C THR A 69 12.17 4.71 16.20
N ALA A 70 11.15 5.31 16.85
CA ALA A 70 10.94 5.18 18.28
C ALA A 70 10.31 3.82 18.66
N HIS A 71 9.46 3.28 17.78
CA HIS A 71 8.72 2.04 17.98
C HIS A 71 8.88 1.13 16.75
N PRO A 72 10.07 0.55 16.52
CA PRO A 72 10.36 -0.24 15.31
C PRO A 72 9.52 -1.52 15.20
N ASP A 73 9.00 -2.02 16.32
CA ASP A 73 8.19 -3.24 16.39
C ASP A 73 6.67 -2.95 16.25
N ASP A 74 6.24 -1.69 16.41
CA ASP A 74 4.83 -1.30 16.33
C ASP A 74 4.46 -0.86 14.91
N THR A 75 4.43 -1.83 13.99
CA THR A 75 4.04 -1.59 12.59
C THR A 75 2.56 -1.22 12.44
N GLY A 76 2.28 -0.17 11.67
CA GLY A 76 0.90 0.22 11.31
C GLY A 76 0.20 1.21 12.23
N VAL A 77 0.90 1.74 13.24
CA VAL A 77 0.41 2.85 14.09
C VAL A 77 0.27 4.17 13.32
N CYS A 78 0.87 4.23 12.13
CA CYS A 78 0.99 5.43 11.32
C CYS A 78 0.20 5.26 10.02
N ASP A 79 -0.79 6.12 9.78
CA ASP A 79 -1.62 6.08 8.58
C ASP A 79 -0.93 6.67 7.33
N GLY A 80 0.31 7.15 7.48
CA GLY A 80 1.13 7.73 6.42
C GLY A 80 0.60 9.04 5.83
N ARG A 81 -0.53 9.58 6.31
CA ARG A 81 -1.20 10.75 5.72
C ARG A 81 -1.54 11.83 6.74
N ALA A 82 -2.02 11.47 7.93
CA ALA A 82 -2.37 12.44 8.96
C ALA A 82 -1.16 12.73 9.86
N VAL A 83 -0.26 13.58 9.35
CA VAL A 83 0.87 14.11 10.12
C VAL A 83 0.53 15.50 10.63
N LEU A 84 0.43 15.64 11.95
CA LEU A 84 0.22 16.91 12.65
C LEU A 84 1.55 17.39 13.19
N THR A 85 1.88 18.67 13.01
CA THR A 85 3.06 19.25 13.65
C THR A 85 2.70 19.63 15.08
N ARG A 86 3.39 19.04 16.06
CA ARG A 86 3.20 19.34 17.49
C ARG A 86 4.49 19.83 18.10
N ARG A 87 4.38 20.79 19.00
CA ARG A 87 5.51 21.22 19.81
C ARG A 87 5.66 20.26 20.98
N VAL A 88 6.81 19.58 21.05
CA VAL A 88 7.22 18.77 22.20
C VAL A 88 8.40 19.49 22.83
N ARG A 89 8.24 19.98 24.05
CA ARG A 89 9.19 20.90 24.72
C ARG A 89 9.43 22.16 23.86
N GLU A 90 10.63 22.30 23.29
CA GLU A 90 11.01 23.42 22.41
C GLU A 90 11.22 23.03 20.96
N ARG A 91 10.84 21.80 20.56
CA ARG A 91 10.98 21.32 19.19
C ARG A 91 9.63 21.06 18.57
N GLU A 92 9.46 21.48 17.32
CA GLU A 92 8.33 21.08 16.49
C GLU A 92 8.64 19.72 15.87
N LEU A 93 7.75 18.77 16.10
CA LEU A 93 7.88 17.40 15.63
C LEU A 93 6.62 16.99 14.86
N PRO A 94 6.76 16.40 13.66
CA PRO A 94 5.66 15.76 12.98
C PRO A 94 5.24 14.51 13.76
N LEU A 95 3.98 14.41 14.16
CA LEU A 95 3.39 13.27 14.84
C LEU A 95 2.22 12.72 14.03
N CYS A 96 2.08 11.38 13.96
CA CYS A 96 0.85 10.77 13.48
C CYS A 96 -0.29 10.99 14.48
N ALA A 97 -1.55 10.88 14.02
CA ALA A 97 -2.72 11.12 14.86
C ALA A 97 -2.70 10.33 16.20
N PRO A 98 -2.33 9.03 16.26
CA PRO A 98 -2.21 8.31 17.54
C PRO A 98 -1.16 8.90 18.50
N CYS A 99 0.02 9.26 18.00
CA CYS A 99 1.06 9.88 18.83
C CYS A 99 0.66 11.29 19.31
N ALA A 100 -0.05 12.06 18.47
CA ALA A 100 -0.56 13.37 18.86
C ALA A 100 -1.63 13.28 19.96
N VAL A 101 -2.46 12.23 19.95
CA VAL A 101 -3.43 11.94 21.02
C VAL A 101 -2.71 11.51 22.29
N ALA A 102 -1.75 10.58 22.20
CA ALA A 102 -0.97 10.12 23.35
C ALA A 102 -0.22 11.28 24.04
N GLN A 103 0.36 12.20 23.27
CA GLN A 103 0.97 13.43 23.80
C GLN A 103 -0.07 14.28 24.54
N GLY A 104 -1.23 14.55 23.92
CA GLY A 104 -2.27 15.35 24.53
C GLY A 104 -2.79 14.76 25.84
N VAL A 105 -2.86 13.43 25.94
CA VAL A 105 -3.20 12.73 27.20
C VAL A 105 -2.12 12.91 28.26
N ALA A 106 -0.85 12.83 27.89
CA ALA A 106 0.27 13.03 28.81
C ALA A 106 0.41 14.48 29.32
N GLU A 107 -0.10 15.46 28.56
CA GLU A 107 -0.06 16.88 28.91
C GLU A 107 -1.28 17.36 29.70
N MET A 108 -2.31 16.52 29.88
CA MET A 108 -3.47 16.87 30.70
C MET A 108 -3.07 16.93 32.19
N PRO A 109 -3.46 17.98 32.93
CA PRO A 109 -3.30 18.02 34.38
C PRO A 109 -4.13 16.92 35.03
N HIS A 110 -3.50 16.12 35.89
CA HIS A 110 -4.18 15.12 36.73
C HIS A 110 -4.86 15.76 37.94
#